data_AF-A0A356AY52-F1
#
_entry.id   AF-A0A356AY52-F1
#
_cell.length_a   1.000
_cell.length_b   1.000
_cell.length_c   1.000
_cell.angle_alpha   90.00
_cell.angle_beta   90.00
_cell.angle_gamma   90.00
#
_symmetry.space_group_name_H-M   'P 1'
#
loop_
_entity.id
_entity.type
_entity.pdbx_description
1 polymer ?
#
loop_
_entity_poly.entity_id
_entity_poly.type
_entity_poly.pdbx_seq_one_letter_code
_entity_poly.pdbx_strand_id
1 'polypeptide(L)'
;MSNIIVFPGNVYAKDKDTTTKIFDSSFKQLDKLQSEIHKVSIDLENAINIQGEKTKSELDGYDFLFSSVFGILGAVLSTSERLNGFLKQIHTHASGYDKEKSNGIQKFFGDMLHHQGDSIDQIDGSFINRIEGNADLGYHRLLWGHDPISLGKDNPFYLMIKDHGLLNGIVKVFRHLIADTFSSQGLPIPGHSYFDRTDASGKLTNLFQQTSKKLADNDRVLSQQYFSRMFTIRAQDIAGQGFVWATAQAYFFARGIDDLTRQRQYKIISYAVNFLTHAGIGAIRQGGIPYINWIALTALIKEVAGMFIDSYKEIRQLENITDKIVADNIALEKQAYATGADLISYKDSTGYIRELQQQDKKYNDLVSFFEEE
;
A
#
# COMPACT_ATOMS: atom_id res chain seq x y z
N MET A 1 6.25 1.96 45.06
CA MET A 1 6.84 1.58 46.37
C MET A 1 6.47 2.65 47.39
N SER A 2 6.16 2.25 48.63
CA SER A 2 5.51 2.99 49.74
C SER A 2 3.98 3.11 49.56
N ASN A 3 3.07 2.62 50.41
CA ASN A 3 3.12 2.24 51.83
C ASN A 3 2.34 0.94 52.07
N ILE A 4 3.04 -0.19 52.26
CA ILE A 4 2.49 -1.27 53.08
C ILE A 4 2.79 -0.83 54.51
N ILE A 5 1.75 -0.48 55.27
CA ILE A 5 1.93 -0.22 56.70
C ILE A 5 2.29 -1.57 57.32
N VAL A 6 3.54 -1.67 57.76
CA VAL A 6 4.05 -2.77 58.57
C VAL A 6 3.11 -2.89 59.77
N PHE A 7 2.47 -4.04 59.93
CA PHE A 7 1.77 -4.36 61.17
C PHE A 7 2.75 -4.12 62.32
N PRO A 8 2.48 -3.22 63.27
CA PRO A 8 3.38 -3.03 64.38
C PRO A 8 3.46 -4.37 65.12
N GLY A 9 4.62 -5.01 64.99
CA GLY A 9 5.01 -6.13 65.80
C GLY A 9 4.88 -5.72 67.26
N ASN A 10 4.27 -6.61 68.05
CA ASN A 10 4.01 -6.48 69.47
C ASN A 10 2.97 -5.42 69.85
N VAL A 11 1.70 -5.80 69.73
CA VAL A 11 0.65 -5.20 70.56
C VAL A 11 0.06 -6.31 71.43
N TYR A 12 0.57 -6.41 72.66
CA TYR A 12 -0.02 -7.20 73.73
C TYR A 12 -1.47 -6.71 73.96
N ALA A 13 -2.46 -7.46 73.49
CA ALA A 13 -3.87 -7.11 73.67
C ALA A 13 -4.40 -7.69 74.99
N LYS A 14 -4.28 -6.93 76.08
CA LYS A 14 -4.98 -7.22 77.35
C LYS A 14 -6.36 -6.53 77.44
N ASP A 15 -6.80 -5.83 76.39
CA ASP A 15 -7.98 -4.96 76.45
C ASP A 15 -8.87 -5.03 75.20
N LYS A 16 -10.20 -5.11 75.41
CA LYS A 16 -11.27 -5.16 74.36
C LYS A 16 -11.16 -4.03 73.33
N ASP A 17 -10.52 -2.94 73.72
CA ASP A 17 -10.30 -1.74 72.92
C ASP A 17 -9.33 -1.97 71.74
N THR A 18 -8.42 -2.96 71.86
CA THR A 18 -7.39 -3.24 70.84
C THR A 18 -7.96 -4.02 69.66
N THR A 19 -8.82 -5.01 69.92
CA THR A 19 -9.50 -5.80 68.89
C THR A 19 -10.46 -4.94 68.07
N THR A 20 -11.13 -3.99 68.75
CA THR A 20 -12.02 -3.02 68.11
C THR A 20 -11.24 -2.09 67.17
N LYS A 21 -10.05 -1.64 67.57
CA LYS A 21 -9.16 -0.82 66.71
C LYS A 21 -8.66 -1.58 65.48
N ILE A 22 -8.36 -2.87 65.60
CA ILE A 22 -7.97 -3.71 64.46
C ILE A 22 -9.15 -3.88 63.49
N PHE A 23 -10.36 -4.13 64.02
CA PHE A 23 -11.57 -4.25 63.21
C PHE A 23 -11.91 -2.94 62.47
N ASP A 24 -11.85 -1.80 63.16
CA ASP A 24 -12.07 -0.48 62.56
C ASP A 24 -11.02 -0.15 61.51
N SER A 25 -9.76 -0.55 61.72
CA SER A 25 -8.70 -0.38 60.74
C SER A 25 -8.97 -1.21 59.47
N SER A 26 -9.41 -2.46 59.62
CA SER A 26 -9.77 -3.33 58.49
C SER A 26 -10.97 -2.81 57.72
N PHE A 27 -12.00 -2.28 58.41
CA PHE A 27 -13.13 -1.63 57.76
C PHE A 27 -12.71 -0.38 56.97
N LYS A 28 -11.85 0.47 57.54
CA LYS A 28 -11.30 1.63 56.81
C LYS A 28 -10.49 1.22 55.58
N GLN A 29 -9.81 0.08 55.62
CA GLN A 29 -9.07 -0.43 54.46
C GLN A 29 -10.02 -0.97 53.39
N LEU A 30 -11.11 -1.64 53.77
CA LEU A 30 -12.16 -2.07 52.84
C LEU A 30 -12.85 -0.87 52.20
N ASP A 31 -13.20 0.16 52.97
CA ASP A 31 -13.78 1.41 52.46
C ASP A 31 -12.83 2.12 51.50
N LYS A 32 -11.52 2.12 51.81
CA LYS A 32 -10.49 2.67 50.94
C LYS A 32 -10.36 1.85 49.64
N LEU A 33 -10.36 0.52 49.73
CA LEU A 33 -10.30 -0.35 48.56
C LEU A 33 -11.54 -0.18 47.68
N GLN A 34 -12.73 -0.11 48.28
CA GLN A 34 -13.98 0.15 47.59
C GLN A 34 -13.98 1.53 46.92
N SER A 35 -13.43 2.55 47.59
CA SER A 35 -13.21 3.89 47.03
C SER A 35 -12.25 3.86 45.84
N GLU A 36 -11.16 3.08 45.91
CA GLU A 36 -10.18 2.98 44.83
C GLU A 36 -10.74 2.18 43.65
N ILE A 37 -11.47 1.10 43.89
CA ILE A 37 -12.20 0.35 42.86
C ILE A 37 -13.23 1.26 42.18
N HIS A 38 -13.96 2.07 42.94
CA HIS A 38 -14.95 2.99 42.38
C HIS A 38 -14.28 4.10 41.55
N LYS A 39 -13.11 4.60 41.97
CA LYS A 39 -12.30 5.53 41.16
C LYS A 39 -11.83 4.89 39.86
N VAL A 40 -11.34 3.65 39.91
CA VAL A 40 -10.90 2.91 38.71
C VAL A 40 -12.08 2.59 37.78
N SER A 41 -13.26 2.26 38.31
CA SER A 41 -14.46 2.03 37.49
C SER A 41 -15.01 3.30 36.84
N ILE A 42 -14.90 4.44 37.52
CA ILE A 42 -15.26 5.76 36.96
C ILE A 42 -14.25 6.16 35.87
N ASP A 43 -12.98 5.78 36.00
CA ASP A 43 -11.96 6.05 34.98
C ASP A 43 -12.13 5.18 33.72
N LEU A 44 -12.72 3.98 33.85
CA LEU A 44 -13.08 3.15 32.69
C LEU A 44 -14.18 3.78 31.83
N GLU A 45 -15.17 4.45 32.45
CA GLU A 45 -16.21 5.18 31.72
C GLU A 45 -15.64 6.41 30.98
N ASN A 46 -14.63 7.07 31.57
CA ASN A 46 -13.87 8.14 30.89
C ASN A 46 -12.88 7.60 29.85
N ALA A 47 -12.34 6.39 30.02
CA ALA A 47 -11.51 5.70 29.03
C ALA A 47 -12.32 5.20 27.83
N ILE A 48 -13.62 4.91 28.00
CA ILE A 48 -14.55 4.62 26.90
C ILE A 48 -14.91 5.90 26.13
N ASN A 49 -14.79 7.07 26.77
CA ASN A 49 -15.07 8.38 26.20
C ASN A 49 -13.82 9.06 25.61
N ILE A 50 -12.82 8.26 25.19
CA ILE A 50 -11.74 8.74 24.32
C ILE A 50 -12.40 9.09 22.99
N GLN A 51 -12.69 10.38 22.77
CA GLN A 51 -12.79 10.92 21.42
C GLN A 51 -11.50 10.48 20.73
N GLY A 52 -11.58 9.50 19.82
CA GLY A 52 -10.42 8.95 19.16
C GLY A 52 -9.58 10.10 18.62
N GLU A 53 -8.43 10.36 19.25
CA GLU A 53 -7.50 11.36 18.74
C GLU A 53 -7.22 10.99 17.29
N LYS A 54 -7.38 11.96 16.37
CA LYS A 54 -7.14 11.71 14.96
C LYS A 54 -5.80 11.03 14.80
N THR A 55 -5.84 9.79 14.33
CA THR A 55 -4.61 9.04 14.11
C THR A 55 -3.82 9.75 13.01
N LYS A 56 -2.48 9.72 13.09
CA LYS A 56 -1.63 10.35 12.05
C LYS A 56 -1.93 9.81 10.65
N SER A 57 -2.46 8.59 10.58
CA SER A 57 -2.86 7.89 9.36
C SER A 57 -4.23 8.31 8.80
N GLU A 58 -5.03 9.06 9.55
CA GLU A 58 -6.37 9.46 9.12
C GLU A 58 -6.33 10.55 8.03
N LEU A 59 -7.07 10.35 6.95
CA LEU A 59 -7.27 11.36 5.92
C LEU A 59 -8.23 12.45 6.39
N ASP A 60 -7.92 13.70 6.08
CA ASP A 60 -8.85 14.82 6.26
C ASP A 60 -9.46 15.30 4.94
N GLY A 61 -10.43 16.23 5.00
CA GLY A 61 -11.14 16.70 3.82
C GLY A 61 -10.25 17.35 2.76
N TYR A 62 -9.11 17.94 3.15
CA TYR A 62 -8.16 18.47 2.18
C TYR A 62 -7.45 17.36 1.43
N ASP A 63 -7.15 16.25 2.10
CA ASP A 63 -6.51 15.09 1.45
C ASP A 63 -7.38 14.58 0.31
N PHE A 64 -8.67 14.33 0.57
CA PHE A 64 -9.62 13.89 -0.45
C PHE A 64 -9.77 14.91 -1.59
N LEU A 65 -9.83 16.21 -1.26
CA LEU A 65 -9.98 17.26 -2.25
C LEU A 65 -8.76 17.33 -3.18
N PHE A 66 -7.56 17.48 -2.60
CA PHE A 66 -6.33 17.65 -3.38
C PHE A 66 -5.94 16.37 -4.11
N SER A 67 -6.15 15.18 -3.52
CA SER A 67 -5.91 13.93 -4.21
C SER A 67 -6.78 13.82 -5.45
N SER A 68 -8.05 14.20 -5.35
CA SER A 68 -8.99 14.17 -6.48
C SER A 68 -8.64 15.21 -7.54
N VAL A 69 -8.37 16.45 -7.13
CA VAL A 69 -8.02 17.54 -8.06
C VAL A 69 -6.75 17.20 -8.84
N PHE A 70 -5.69 16.75 -8.17
CA PHE A 70 -4.46 16.39 -8.88
C PHE A 70 -4.63 15.18 -9.78
N GLY A 71 -5.43 14.19 -9.36
CA GLY A 71 -5.80 13.06 -10.21
C GLY A 71 -6.50 13.51 -11.50
N ILE A 72 -7.50 14.39 -11.40
CA ILE A 72 -8.22 14.95 -12.56
C ILE A 72 -7.27 15.73 -13.47
N LEU A 73 -6.42 16.59 -12.90
CA LEU A 73 -5.47 17.39 -13.67
C LEU A 73 -4.45 16.51 -14.42
N GLY A 74 -3.98 15.43 -13.79
CA GLY A 74 -3.14 14.42 -14.45
C GLY A 74 -3.81 13.76 -15.65
N ALA A 75 -5.11 13.45 -15.53
CA ALA A 75 -5.90 12.85 -16.61
C ALA A 75 -6.14 13.85 -17.76
N VAL A 76 -6.43 15.12 -17.44
CA VAL A 76 -6.58 16.18 -18.44
C VAL A 76 -5.26 16.42 -19.18
N LEU A 77 -4.14 16.41 -18.47
CA LEU A 77 -2.81 16.56 -19.08
C LEU A 77 -2.50 15.40 -20.05
N SER A 78 -2.69 14.16 -19.61
CA SER A 78 -2.40 12.96 -20.42
C SER A 78 -3.35 12.78 -21.61
N THR A 79 -4.53 13.40 -21.60
CA THR A 79 -5.48 13.40 -22.73
C THR A 79 -5.43 14.65 -23.61
N SER A 80 -4.42 15.50 -23.43
CA SER A 80 -4.24 16.74 -24.19
C SER A 80 -3.72 16.48 -25.60
N GLU A 81 -4.49 16.91 -26.61
CA GLU A 81 -4.05 16.81 -28.02
C GLU A 81 -2.83 17.70 -28.31
N ARG A 82 -2.63 18.79 -27.56
CA ARG A 82 -1.43 19.63 -27.69
C ARG A 82 -0.18 18.88 -27.24
N LEU A 83 -0.28 18.12 -26.13
CA LEU A 83 0.82 17.30 -25.64
C LEU A 83 1.09 16.14 -26.62
N ASN A 84 0.04 15.47 -27.09
CA ASN A 84 0.14 14.44 -28.13
C ASN A 84 0.87 14.94 -29.38
N GLY A 85 0.50 16.12 -29.90
CA GLY A 85 1.16 16.73 -31.06
C GLY A 85 2.63 17.08 -30.79
N PHE A 86 2.93 17.59 -29.59
CA PHE A 86 4.31 17.88 -29.19
C PHE A 86 5.18 16.63 -29.14
N LEU A 87 4.68 15.54 -28.52
CA LEU A 87 5.38 14.26 -28.41
C LEU A 87 5.54 13.57 -29.76
N LYS A 88 4.49 13.59 -30.60
CA LYS A 88 4.53 13.06 -31.96
C LYS A 88 5.69 13.66 -32.75
N GLN A 89 5.91 14.97 -32.64
CA GLN A 89 7.01 15.65 -33.32
C GLN A 89 8.40 15.20 -32.82
N ILE A 90 8.53 14.83 -31.53
CA ILE A 90 9.76 14.22 -30.99
C ILE A 90 9.99 12.87 -31.66
N HIS A 91 8.97 12.01 -31.68
CA HIS A 91 9.06 10.69 -32.33
C HIS A 91 9.40 10.82 -33.82
N THR A 92 8.71 11.71 -34.55
CA THR A 92 9.00 11.94 -35.98
C THR A 92 10.46 12.33 -36.22
N HIS A 93 11.01 13.21 -35.37
CA HIS A 93 12.44 13.56 -35.42
C HIS A 93 13.34 12.36 -35.13
N ALA A 94 13.02 11.59 -34.08
CA ALA A 94 13.79 10.41 -33.67
C ALA A 94 13.82 9.31 -34.75
N SER A 95 12.73 9.17 -35.51
CA SER A 95 12.62 8.29 -36.67
C SER A 95 13.35 8.82 -37.92
N GLY A 96 13.96 10.01 -37.85
CA GLY A 96 14.75 10.60 -38.94
C GLY A 96 14.00 11.52 -39.90
N TYR A 97 12.71 11.80 -39.65
CA TYR A 97 11.85 12.60 -40.53
C TYR A 97 11.59 14.01 -39.99
N ASP A 98 11.26 14.95 -40.88
CA ASP A 98 10.76 16.30 -40.53
C ASP A 98 11.59 17.05 -39.46
N LYS A 99 12.91 16.84 -39.43
CA LYS A 99 13.81 17.40 -38.39
C LYS A 99 13.76 18.92 -38.31
N GLU A 100 13.52 19.58 -39.44
CA GLU A 100 13.40 21.04 -39.57
C GLU A 100 12.18 21.62 -38.85
N LYS A 101 11.11 20.83 -38.66
CA LYS A 101 9.87 21.27 -38.00
C LYS A 101 9.94 21.21 -36.47
N SER A 102 10.98 20.59 -35.92
CA SER A 102 11.15 20.43 -34.47
C SER A 102 11.73 21.69 -33.81
N ASN A 103 11.15 22.12 -32.70
CA ASN A 103 11.76 23.16 -31.85
C ASN A 103 12.97 22.61 -31.05
N GLY A 104 13.69 23.47 -30.33
CA GLY A 104 14.93 23.10 -29.63
C GLY A 104 14.77 21.93 -28.65
N ILE A 105 13.68 21.88 -27.89
CA ILE A 105 13.41 20.77 -26.96
C ILE A 105 13.11 19.50 -27.75
N GLN A 106 12.31 19.59 -28.81
CA GLN A 106 11.97 18.44 -29.63
C GLN A 106 13.18 17.85 -30.36
N LYS A 107 14.11 18.71 -30.82
CA LYS A 107 15.38 18.30 -31.42
C LYS A 107 16.24 17.56 -30.40
N PHE A 108 16.42 18.12 -29.21
CA PHE A 108 17.19 17.48 -28.14
C PHE A 108 16.70 16.07 -27.83
N PHE A 109 15.39 15.90 -27.60
CA PHE A 109 14.84 14.57 -27.33
C PHE A 109 14.87 13.67 -28.57
N GLY A 110 14.61 14.21 -29.76
CA GLY A 110 14.65 13.45 -31.02
C GLY A 110 16.03 12.87 -31.32
N ASP A 111 17.09 13.68 -31.17
CA ASP A 111 18.48 13.24 -31.36
C ASP A 111 18.90 12.23 -30.29
N MET A 112 18.47 12.42 -29.03
CA MET A 112 18.77 11.50 -27.95
C MET A 112 18.11 10.12 -28.15
N LEU A 113 16.89 10.08 -28.68
CA LEU A 113 16.07 8.88 -28.86
C LEU A 113 16.20 8.22 -30.24
N HIS A 114 17.02 8.77 -31.13
CA HIS A 114 17.18 8.32 -32.51
C HIS A 114 17.19 6.78 -32.66
N HIS A 115 16.27 6.28 -33.49
CA HIS A 115 15.96 4.85 -33.62
C HIS A 115 15.68 4.40 -35.07
N GLN A 116 16.03 5.22 -36.06
CA GLN A 116 15.79 4.92 -37.47
C GLN A 116 16.60 3.70 -37.93
N GLY A 117 15.92 2.75 -38.57
CA GLY A 117 16.55 1.58 -39.19
C GLY A 117 16.95 0.47 -38.23
N ASP A 118 16.51 0.54 -36.97
CA ASP A 118 16.73 -0.54 -36.00
C ASP A 118 15.91 -1.78 -36.39
N SER A 119 16.49 -2.98 -36.20
CA SER A 119 15.83 -4.27 -36.51
C SER A 119 14.62 -4.63 -35.64
N ILE A 120 14.35 -3.81 -34.62
CA ILE A 120 13.10 -3.84 -33.84
C ILE A 120 11.90 -3.52 -34.74
N ASP A 121 12.06 -2.61 -35.70
CA ASP A 121 10.98 -2.21 -36.63
C ASP A 121 10.94 -3.09 -37.89
N GLN A 122 12.10 -3.36 -38.49
CA GLN A 122 12.21 -3.99 -39.81
C GLN A 122 13.41 -4.92 -39.91
N ILE A 123 13.24 -6.05 -40.61
CA ILE A 123 14.37 -6.90 -41.02
C ILE A 123 14.51 -6.80 -42.53
N ASP A 124 15.73 -6.49 -42.98
CA ASP A 124 16.05 -6.30 -44.41
C ASP A 124 15.09 -5.33 -45.13
N GLY A 125 14.68 -4.26 -44.42
CA GLY A 125 13.77 -3.23 -44.93
C GLY A 125 12.29 -3.63 -44.98
N SER A 126 11.93 -4.81 -44.45
CA SER A 126 10.57 -5.33 -44.45
C SER A 126 10.00 -5.43 -43.03
N PHE A 127 8.74 -5.01 -42.87
CA PHE A 127 8.00 -5.21 -41.61
C PHE A 127 7.51 -6.65 -41.54
N ILE A 128 8.16 -7.45 -40.70
CA ILE A 128 7.79 -8.85 -40.49
C ILE A 128 7.02 -9.05 -39.18
N ASN A 129 6.34 -10.19 -39.06
CA ASN A 129 5.68 -10.65 -37.84
C ASN A 129 6.44 -11.84 -37.23
N ARG A 130 6.06 -12.31 -36.04
CA ARG A 130 6.78 -13.40 -35.33
C ARG A 130 6.83 -14.75 -36.05
N ILE A 131 6.02 -14.95 -37.09
CA ILE A 131 6.05 -16.15 -37.93
C ILE A 131 6.74 -15.90 -39.28
N GLU A 132 7.54 -14.83 -39.38
CA GLU A 132 8.28 -14.43 -40.58
C GLU A 132 7.40 -14.10 -41.80
N GLY A 133 6.12 -13.79 -41.57
CA GLY A 133 5.21 -13.24 -42.58
C GLY A 133 5.17 -11.71 -42.56
N ASN A 134 4.50 -11.11 -43.54
CA ASN A 134 4.29 -9.66 -43.55
C ASN A 134 3.46 -9.21 -42.33
N ALA A 135 3.96 -8.24 -41.58
CA ALA A 135 3.18 -7.62 -40.51
C ALA A 135 2.12 -6.67 -41.09
N ASP A 136 0.97 -6.59 -40.43
CA ASP A 136 0.05 -5.49 -40.66
C ASP A 136 0.73 -4.20 -40.18
N LEU A 137 1.02 -3.27 -41.10
CA LEU A 137 1.76 -2.03 -40.80
C LEU A 137 1.15 -1.27 -39.61
N GLY A 138 -0.17 -1.29 -39.45
CA GLY A 138 -0.85 -0.64 -38.33
C GLY A 138 -0.64 -1.31 -36.97
N TYR A 139 -0.04 -2.50 -36.95
CA TYR A 139 0.17 -3.35 -35.79
C TYR A 139 1.59 -3.94 -35.73
N HIS A 140 2.54 -3.44 -36.52
CA HIS A 140 3.91 -4.01 -36.56
C HIS A 140 4.53 -4.11 -35.17
N ARG A 141 4.40 -3.06 -34.35
CA ARG A 141 4.89 -3.05 -32.96
C ARG A 141 4.28 -4.14 -32.10
N LEU A 142 3.00 -4.46 -32.32
CA LEU A 142 2.33 -5.54 -31.59
C LEU A 142 2.86 -6.91 -32.02
N LEU A 143 3.27 -7.05 -33.28
CA LEU A 143 3.55 -8.32 -33.94
C LEU A 143 5.04 -8.66 -34.07
N TRP A 144 5.95 -7.75 -33.71
CA TRP A 144 7.39 -7.99 -33.79
C TRP A 144 8.18 -7.00 -32.92
N GLY A 145 9.34 -7.42 -32.40
CA GLY A 145 10.42 -6.52 -31.98
C GLY A 145 10.24 -5.74 -30.69
N HIS A 146 9.00 -5.45 -30.28
CA HIS A 146 8.72 -4.43 -29.26
C HIS A 146 8.33 -4.99 -27.89
N ASP A 147 8.28 -6.33 -27.74
CA ASP A 147 7.98 -6.97 -26.46
C ASP A 147 9.25 -7.32 -25.69
N PRO A 148 9.63 -6.57 -24.64
CA PRO A 148 10.85 -6.84 -23.89
C PRO A 148 10.84 -8.18 -23.15
N ILE A 149 9.67 -8.78 -22.94
CA ILE A 149 9.54 -10.07 -22.26
C ILE A 149 9.24 -11.23 -23.22
N SER A 150 9.25 -11.01 -24.53
CA SER A 150 9.19 -12.11 -25.50
C SER A 150 10.36 -13.07 -25.30
N LEU A 151 10.12 -14.37 -25.43
CA LEU A 151 11.16 -15.40 -25.38
C LEU A 151 11.67 -15.82 -26.77
N GLY A 152 11.14 -15.20 -27.83
CA GLY A 152 11.45 -15.52 -29.21
C GLY A 152 12.64 -14.75 -29.79
N LYS A 153 12.92 -15.00 -31.08
CA LYS A 153 13.91 -14.24 -31.87
C LYS A 153 13.50 -12.79 -32.11
N ASP A 154 12.23 -12.46 -31.86
CA ASP A 154 11.67 -11.12 -31.94
C ASP A 154 11.95 -10.27 -30.68
N ASN A 155 12.59 -10.83 -29.64
CA ASN A 155 12.90 -10.08 -28.44
C ASN A 155 13.83 -8.87 -28.80
N PRO A 156 13.49 -7.63 -28.39
CA PRO A 156 14.26 -6.44 -28.73
C PRO A 156 15.71 -6.51 -28.28
N PHE A 157 15.98 -7.08 -27.10
CA PHE A 157 17.34 -7.25 -26.60
C PHE A 157 18.12 -8.24 -27.45
N TYR A 158 17.52 -9.36 -27.82
CA TYR A 158 18.17 -10.32 -28.71
C TYR A 158 18.56 -9.67 -30.05
N LEU A 159 17.62 -8.94 -30.67
CA LEU A 159 17.82 -8.26 -31.94
C LEU A 159 18.95 -7.21 -31.86
N MET A 160 18.86 -6.29 -30.90
CA MET A 160 19.83 -5.19 -30.79
C MET A 160 21.21 -5.65 -30.31
N ILE A 161 21.29 -6.68 -29.46
CA ILE A 161 22.58 -7.25 -29.05
C ILE A 161 23.26 -7.94 -30.23
N LYS A 162 22.49 -8.63 -31.09
CA LYS A 162 23.02 -9.25 -32.30
C LYS A 162 23.58 -8.22 -33.28
N ASP A 163 22.89 -7.08 -33.44
CA ASP A 163 23.27 -6.07 -34.43
C ASP A 163 24.38 -5.11 -33.93
N HIS A 164 24.44 -4.85 -32.62
CA HIS A 164 25.28 -3.79 -32.05
C HIS A 164 26.18 -4.23 -30.90
N GLY A 165 26.13 -5.49 -30.48
CA GLY A 165 26.82 -6.00 -29.29
C GLY A 165 26.09 -5.69 -27.98
N LEU A 166 26.54 -6.29 -26.86
CA LEU A 166 25.79 -6.32 -25.60
C LEU A 166 25.39 -4.94 -25.05
N LEU A 167 26.37 -4.07 -24.75
CA LEU A 167 26.10 -2.79 -24.08
C LEU A 167 25.35 -1.80 -25.00
N ASN A 168 25.82 -1.64 -26.24
CA ASN A 168 25.20 -0.74 -27.20
C ASN A 168 23.80 -1.24 -27.60
N GLY A 169 23.62 -2.55 -27.71
CA GLY A 169 22.33 -3.18 -27.97
C GLY A 169 21.31 -2.86 -26.88
N ILE A 170 21.69 -3.01 -25.60
CA ILE A 170 20.82 -2.65 -24.46
C ILE A 170 20.41 -1.17 -24.52
N VAL A 171 21.35 -0.26 -24.75
CA VAL A 171 21.05 1.18 -24.86
C VAL A 171 20.13 1.47 -26.05
N LYS A 172 20.35 0.79 -27.18
CA LYS A 172 19.52 0.90 -28.39
C LYS A 172 18.08 0.45 -28.13
N VAL A 173 17.87 -0.67 -27.44
CA VAL A 173 16.53 -1.12 -27.01
C VAL A 173 15.83 -0.03 -26.23
N PHE A 174 16.46 0.49 -25.18
CA PHE A 174 15.82 1.51 -24.36
C PHE A 174 15.50 2.78 -25.16
N ARG A 175 16.44 3.25 -26.00
CA ARG A 175 16.19 4.40 -26.88
C ARG A 175 14.99 4.17 -27.78
N HIS A 176 14.93 3.03 -28.47
CA HIS A 176 13.87 2.67 -29.39
C HIS A 176 12.51 2.58 -28.68
N LEU A 177 12.41 1.74 -27.64
CA LEU A 177 11.15 1.53 -26.93
C LEU A 177 10.66 2.81 -26.24
N ILE A 178 11.58 3.63 -25.70
CA ILE A 178 11.21 4.95 -25.17
C ILE A 178 10.71 5.84 -26.30
N ALA A 179 11.41 5.91 -27.44
CA ALA A 179 10.97 6.70 -28.58
C ALA A 179 9.54 6.34 -29.00
N ASP A 180 9.21 5.05 -29.04
CA ASP A 180 7.87 4.60 -29.42
C ASP A 180 6.76 5.08 -28.51
N THR A 181 7.05 5.33 -27.23
CA THR A 181 6.06 5.94 -26.34
C THR A 181 5.70 7.38 -26.74
N PHE A 182 6.56 8.08 -27.48
CA PHE A 182 6.31 9.43 -28.01
C PHE A 182 5.47 9.39 -29.30
N SER A 183 5.27 8.22 -29.92
CA SER A 183 4.44 8.11 -31.10
C SER A 183 2.95 8.25 -30.75
N SER A 184 2.12 8.56 -31.76
CA SER A 184 0.66 8.58 -31.56
C SER A 184 0.08 7.18 -31.30
N GLN A 185 0.78 6.13 -31.73
CA GLN A 185 0.38 4.76 -31.46
C GLN A 185 0.74 4.32 -30.04
N GLY A 186 1.91 4.74 -29.54
CA GLY A 186 2.50 4.27 -28.29
C GLY A 186 3.30 2.96 -28.44
N LEU A 187 3.79 2.48 -27.31
CA LEU A 187 4.46 1.19 -27.17
C LEU A 187 3.47 0.15 -26.62
N PRO A 188 3.23 -1.00 -27.26
CA PRO A 188 2.34 -2.03 -26.73
C PRO A 188 2.73 -2.48 -25.30
N ILE A 189 1.75 -2.86 -24.50
CA ILE A 189 2.02 -3.30 -23.12
C ILE A 189 2.97 -4.51 -23.07
N PRO A 190 3.94 -4.56 -22.13
CA PRO A 190 4.86 -5.69 -22.03
C PRO A 190 4.10 -7.03 -21.89
N GLY A 191 4.60 -8.07 -22.57
CA GLY A 191 3.98 -9.39 -22.59
C GLY A 191 2.88 -9.56 -23.61
N HIS A 192 2.71 -8.58 -24.52
CA HIS A 192 1.75 -8.67 -25.59
C HIS A 192 1.97 -9.89 -26.50
N SER A 193 3.21 -10.39 -26.66
CA SER A 193 3.51 -11.57 -27.49
C SER A 193 2.86 -12.85 -26.98
N TYR A 194 2.60 -12.97 -25.68
CA TYR A 194 1.92 -14.13 -25.08
C TYR A 194 0.45 -14.24 -25.49
N PHE A 195 -0.09 -13.20 -26.13
CA PHE A 195 -1.46 -13.15 -26.62
C PHE A 195 -1.57 -13.37 -28.14
N ASP A 196 -0.48 -13.75 -28.79
CA ASP A 196 -0.46 -14.12 -30.19
C ASP A 196 -1.28 -15.38 -30.47
N ARG A 197 -1.93 -15.38 -31.64
CA ARG A 197 -2.75 -16.49 -32.14
C ARG A 197 -2.62 -16.58 -33.65
N THR A 198 -2.89 -17.76 -34.18
CA THR A 198 -3.06 -17.93 -35.63
C THR A 198 -4.55 -17.90 -35.94
N ASP A 199 -4.95 -17.09 -36.92
CA ASP A 199 -6.32 -17.07 -37.39
C ASP A 199 -6.66 -18.28 -38.28
N ALA A 200 -7.92 -18.41 -38.68
CA ALA A 200 -8.38 -19.51 -39.54
C ALA A 200 -7.70 -19.53 -40.93
N SER A 201 -7.07 -18.44 -41.36
CA SER A 201 -6.32 -18.33 -42.61
C SER A 201 -4.83 -18.65 -42.48
N GLY A 202 -4.38 -19.05 -41.28
CA GLY A 202 -2.97 -19.33 -41.02
C GLY A 202 -2.13 -18.08 -40.75
N LYS A 203 -2.74 -16.89 -40.63
CA LYS A 203 -2.01 -15.64 -40.37
C LYS A 203 -1.87 -15.38 -38.88
N LEU A 204 -0.72 -14.83 -38.49
CA LEU A 204 -0.51 -14.37 -37.12
C LEU A 204 -1.39 -13.15 -36.83
N THR A 205 -2.03 -13.19 -35.68
CA THR A 205 -2.86 -12.14 -35.10
C THR A 205 -2.60 -12.11 -33.59
N ASN A 206 -3.18 -11.14 -32.90
CA ASN A 206 -3.03 -10.98 -31.46
C ASN A 206 -4.38 -10.66 -30.80
N LEU A 207 -4.61 -11.09 -29.56
CA LEU A 207 -5.85 -10.84 -28.83
C LEU A 207 -6.22 -9.35 -28.77
N PHE A 208 -5.23 -8.47 -28.62
CA PHE A 208 -5.45 -7.03 -28.55
C PHE A 208 -5.92 -6.48 -29.90
N GLN A 209 -5.29 -6.93 -30.99
CA GLN A 209 -5.72 -6.59 -32.35
C GLN A 209 -7.15 -7.09 -32.63
N GLN A 210 -7.48 -8.32 -32.23
CA GLN A 210 -8.82 -8.89 -32.41
C GLN A 210 -9.88 -8.12 -31.62
N THR A 211 -9.59 -7.81 -30.36
CA THR A 211 -10.47 -7.02 -29.50
C THR A 211 -10.72 -5.65 -30.11
N SER A 212 -9.67 -4.94 -30.53
CA SER A 212 -9.78 -3.64 -31.18
C SER A 212 -10.54 -3.68 -32.51
N LYS A 213 -10.34 -4.71 -33.34
CA LYS A 213 -11.09 -4.91 -34.59
C LYS A 213 -12.58 -5.15 -34.31
N LYS A 214 -12.89 -5.99 -33.33
CA LYS A 214 -14.27 -6.29 -32.95
C LYS A 214 -15.01 -5.06 -32.42
N LEU A 215 -14.35 -4.25 -31.59
CA LEU A 215 -14.93 -3.00 -31.07
C LEU A 215 -15.12 -1.93 -32.13
N ALA A 216 -14.34 -1.99 -33.21
CA ALA A 216 -14.40 -1.06 -34.34
C ALA A 216 -15.25 -1.57 -35.51
N ASP A 217 -16.02 -2.66 -35.34
CA ASP A 217 -16.78 -3.31 -36.41
C ASP A 217 -15.93 -3.60 -37.67
N ASN A 218 -14.67 -3.99 -37.45
CA ASN A 218 -13.64 -4.22 -38.46
C ASN A 218 -13.18 -2.99 -39.26
N ASP A 219 -13.55 -1.77 -38.87
CA ASP A 219 -12.96 -0.56 -39.43
C ASP A 219 -11.48 -0.47 -39.07
N ARG A 220 -10.61 -0.40 -40.09
CA ARG A 220 -9.15 -0.46 -39.92
C ARG A 220 -8.61 0.73 -39.13
N VAL A 221 -9.13 1.94 -39.37
CA VAL A 221 -8.61 3.18 -38.78
C VAL A 221 -9.04 3.28 -37.33
N LEU A 222 -10.33 3.07 -37.06
CA LEU A 222 -10.89 3.04 -35.70
C LEU A 222 -10.27 1.92 -34.87
N SER A 223 -10.06 0.75 -35.47
CA SER A 223 -9.41 -0.38 -34.79
C SER A 223 -8.00 -0.02 -34.30
N GLN A 224 -7.17 0.59 -35.15
CA GLN A 224 -5.83 1.05 -34.75
C GLN A 224 -5.89 2.15 -33.69
N GLN A 225 -6.87 3.05 -33.79
CA GLN A 225 -7.08 4.09 -32.79
C GLN A 225 -7.45 3.49 -31.43
N TYR A 226 -8.38 2.53 -31.38
CA TYR A 226 -8.76 1.85 -30.14
C TYR A 226 -7.59 1.06 -29.56
N PHE A 227 -6.83 0.35 -30.40
CA PHE A 227 -5.61 -0.33 -29.98
C PHE A 227 -4.63 0.64 -29.30
N SER A 228 -4.31 1.76 -29.96
CA SER A 228 -3.38 2.77 -29.43
C SER A 228 -3.83 3.35 -28.09
N ARG A 229 -5.14 3.44 -27.85
CA ARG A 229 -5.71 4.06 -26.64
C ARG A 229 -5.95 3.09 -25.48
N MET A 230 -6.04 1.78 -25.75
CA MET A 230 -6.33 0.77 -24.73
C MET A 230 -5.13 -0.12 -24.40
N PHE A 231 -4.25 -0.40 -25.34
CA PHE A 231 -3.26 -1.48 -25.20
C PHE A 231 -1.81 -1.02 -25.38
N THR A 232 -1.57 0.30 -25.29
CA THR A 232 -0.23 0.86 -25.38
C THR A 232 0.07 1.81 -24.23
N ILE A 233 1.36 2.01 -23.98
CA ILE A 233 1.94 2.97 -23.07
C ILE A 233 2.44 4.14 -23.90
N ARG A 234 2.06 5.36 -23.50
CA ARG A 234 2.48 6.59 -24.18
C ARG A 234 3.16 7.54 -23.22
N ALA A 235 4.06 8.37 -23.75
CA ALA A 235 4.81 9.35 -22.98
C ALA A 235 3.89 10.37 -22.28
N GLN A 236 2.72 10.69 -22.87
CA GLN A 236 1.73 11.52 -22.20
C GLN A 236 1.08 10.85 -20.98
N ASP A 237 0.91 9.52 -21.02
CA ASP A 237 0.36 8.75 -19.90
C ASP A 237 1.38 8.74 -18.74
N ILE A 238 2.67 8.60 -19.07
CA ILE A 238 3.81 8.74 -18.13
C ILE A 238 3.86 10.15 -17.56
N ALA A 239 3.77 11.20 -18.39
CA ALA A 239 3.81 12.59 -17.96
C ALA A 239 2.63 12.94 -17.04
N GLY A 240 1.41 12.49 -17.38
CA GLY A 240 0.22 12.69 -16.56
C GLY A 240 0.36 12.05 -15.18
N GLN A 241 0.75 10.77 -15.12
CA GLN A 241 0.95 10.09 -13.83
C GLN A 241 2.15 10.64 -13.05
N GLY A 242 3.23 11.04 -13.73
CA GLY A 242 4.39 11.69 -13.13
C GLY A 242 4.02 13.04 -12.48
N PHE A 243 3.12 13.80 -13.11
CA PHE A 243 2.55 15.02 -12.53
C PHE A 243 1.75 14.73 -11.26
N VAL A 244 0.87 13.71 -11.27
CA VAL A 244 0.12 13.31 -10.06
C VAL A 244 1.05 12.90 -8.93
N TRP A 245 2.09 12.10 -9.23
CA TRP A 245 3.10 11.73 -8.25
C TRP A 245 3.83 12.95 -7.67
N ALA A 246 4.29 13.87 -8.52
CA ALA A 246 5.03 15.05 -8.08
C ALA A 246 4.18 15.99 -7.20
N THR A 247 2.93 16.21 -7.59
CA THR A 247 1.98 17.02 -6.81
C THR A 247 1.59 16.36 -5.49
N ALA A 248 1.49 15.02 -5.44
CA ALA A 248 1.32 14.30 -4.18
C ALA A 248 2.52 14.50 -3.24
N GLN A 249 3.75 14.40 -3.74
CA GLN A 249 4.96 14.66 -2.93
C GLN A 249 4.99 16.10 -2.41
N ALA A 250 4.70 17.07 -3.28
CA ALA A 250 4.64 18.48 -2.88
C ALA A 250 3.56 18.73 -1.82
N TYR A 251 2.41 18.06 -1.94
CA TYR A 251 1.33 18.13 -0.96
C TYR A 251 1.74 17.56 0.40
N PHE A 252 2.37 16.38 0.44
CA PHE A 252 2.86 15.78 1.68
C PHE A 252 3.87 16.68 2.38
N PHE A 253 4.83 17.22 1.62
CA PHE A 253 5.81 18.16 2.13
C PHE A 253 5.14 19.42 2.70
N ALA A 254 4.22 20.04 1.95
CA ALA A 254 3.53 21.25 2.39
C ALA A 254 2.65 21.05 3.64
N ARG A 255 2.12 19.85 3.83
CA ARG A 255 1.25 19.48 4.97
C ARG A 255 1.99 18.84 6.14
N GLY A 256 3.28 18.56 6.01
CA GLY A 256 4.05 17.81 7.01
C GLY A 256 3.51 16.39 7.24
N ILE A 257 3.06 15.73 6.16
CA ILE A 257 2.53 14.36 6.24
C ILE A 257 3.69 13.37 6.09
N ASP A 258 4.16 12.86 7.23
CA ASP A 258 5.23 11.84 7.28
C ASP A 258 4.69 10.41 7.44
N ASP A 259 3.41 10.27 7.76
CA ASP A 259 2.77 8.96 7.95
C ASP A 259 2.63 8.21 6.62
N LEU A 260 3.30 7.07 6.50
CA LEU A 260 3.34 6.29 5.27
C LEU A 260 1.96 5.76 4.88
N THR A 261 1.13 5.37 5.84
CA THR A 261 -0.22 4.87 5.58
C THR A 261 -1.09 5.97 4.99
N ARG A 262 -1.07 7.18 5.56
CA ARG A 262 -1.76 8.34 5.01
C ARG A 262 -1.26 8.70 3.61
N GLN A 263 0.07 8.69 3.38
CA GLN A 263 0.64 8.92 2.06
C GLN A 263 0.17 7.89 1.02
N ARG A 264 0.10 6.60 1.39
CA ARG A 264 -0.41 5.54 0.51
C ARG A 264 -1.88 5.73 0.20
N GLN A 265 -2.71 5.97 1.21
CA GLN A 265 -4.15 6.20 1.02
C GLN A 265 -4.41 7.40 0.09
N TYR A 266 -3.69 8.51 0.29
CA TYR A 266 -3.75 9.67 -0.60
C TYR A 266 -3.37 9.30 -2.05
N LYS A 267 -2.25 8.58 -2.24
CA LYS A 267 -1.81 8.14 -3.56
C LYS A 267 -2.83 7.22 -4.21
N ILE A 268 -3.41 6.27 -3.48
CA ILE A 268 -4.47 5.38 -3.97
C ILE A 268 -5.63 6.20 -4.53
N ILE A 269 -6.11 7.21 -3.79
CA ILE A 269 -7.21 8.06 -4.27
C ILE A 269 -6.77 8.83 -5.52
N SER A 270 -5.63 9.53 -5.47
CA SER A 270 -5.20 10.36 -6.60
C SER A 270 -4.93 9.56 -7.88
N TYR A 271 -4.37 8.34 -7.76
CA TYR A 271 -4.06 7.47 -8.89
C TYR A 271 -5.32 6.79 -9.42
N ALA A 272 -6.26 6.40 -8.54
CA ALA A 272 -7.57 5.90 -8.94
C ALA A 272 -8.37 6.98 -9.69
N VAL A 273 -8.40 8.20 -9.18
CA VAL A 273 -9.07 9.33 -9.84
C VAL A 273 -8.41 9.64 -11.18
N ASN A 274 -7.07 9.64 -11.26
CA ASN A 274 -6.36 9.81 -12.54
C ASN A 274 -6.76 8.73 -13.55
N PHE A 275 -6.69 7.45 -13.16
CA PHE A 275 -7.05 6.33 -14.03
C PHE A 275 -8.51 6.38 -14.50
N LEU A 276 -9.45 6.58 -13.57
CA LEU A 276 -10.89 6.59 -13.87
C LEU A 276 -11.30 7.81 -14.71
N THR A 277 -10.73 8.97 -14.42
CA THR A 277 -10.99 10.19 -15.20
C THR A 277 -10.44 10.03 -16.61
N HIS A 278 -9.25 9.45 -16.76
CA HIS A 278 -8.68 9.17 -18.07
C HIS A 278 -9.55 8.20 -18.89
N ALA A 279 -10.01 7.11 -18.27
CA ALA A 279 -10.95 6.17 -18.87
C ALA A 279 -12.27 6.84 -19.26
N GLY A 280 -12.82 7.68 -18.38
CA GLY A 280 -14.05 8.43 -18.63
C GLY A 280 -13.94 9.43 -19.78
N ILE A 281 -12.84 10.21 -19.84
CA ILE A 281 -12.56 11.12 -20.97
C ILE A 281 -12.52 10.34 -22.28
N GLY A 282 -11.87 9.17 -22.30
CA GLY A 282 -11.83 8.31 -23.47
C GLY A 282 -13.22 7.84 -23.89
N ALA A 283 -14.00 7.30 -22.95
CA ALA A 283 -15.35 6.80 -23.21
C ALA A 283 -16.25 7.89 -23.78
N ILE A 284 -16.16 9.13 -23.27
CA ILE A 284 -16.92 10.27 -23.81
C ILE A 284 -16.47 10.61 -25.24
N ARG A 285 -15.16 10.65 -25.50
CA ARG A 285 -14.62 11.06 -26.81
C ARG A 285 -14.75 9.98 -27.89
N GLN A 286 -14.86 8.71 -27.52
CA GLN A 286 -14.90 7.57 -28.45
C GLN A 286 -16.24 6.81 -28.43
N GLY A 287 -17.31 7.40 -27.91
CA GLY A 287 -18.64 6.77 -27.94
C GLY A 287 -18.73 5.47 -27.13
N GLY A 288 -18.02 5.39 -26.01
CA GLY A 288 -18.06 4.28 -25.06
C GLY A 288 -16.74 3.52 -24.87
N ILE A 289 -15.72 3.77 -25.69
CA ILE A 289 -14.41 3.11 -25.58
C ILE A 289 -13.47 3.89 -24.65
N PRO A 290 -13.01 3.34 -23.53
CA PRO A 290 -12.18 4.06 -22.58
C PRO A 290 -10.73 4.22 -23.05
N TYR A 291 -10.06 5.26 -22.55
CA TYR A 291 -8.60 5.35 -22.65
C TYR A 291 -7.95 4.69 -21.44
N ILE A 292 -7.15 3.67 -21.64
CA ILE A 292 -6.51 2.93 -20.55
C ILE A 292 -5.13 3.52 -20.30
N ASN A 293 -4.95 4.17 -19.14
CA ASN A 293 -3.64 4.62 -18.68
C ASN A 293 -2.99 3.52 -17.83
N TRP A 294 -2.19 2.67 -18.46
CA TRP A 294 -1.47 1.57 -17.80
C TRP A 294 -0.48 2.04 -16.73
N ILE A 295 0.09 3.23 -16.87
CA ILE A 295 1.03 3.79 -15.90
C ILE A 295 0.31 4.18 -14.61
N ALA A 296 -0.85 4.83 -14.71
CA ALA A 296 -1.69 5.14 -13.57
C ALA A 296 -2.23 3.87 -12.90
N LEU A 297 -2.68 2.89 -13.70
CA LEU A 297 -3.21 1.61 -13.18
C LEU A 297 -2.13 0.81 -12.42
N THR A 298 -0.93 0.67 -12.98
CA THR A 298 0.17 -0.04 -12.32
C THR A 298 0.65 0.68 -11.06
N ALA A 299 0.69 2.02 -11.07
CA ALA A 299 0.98 2.81 -9.87
C ALA A 299 -0.09 2.62 -8.78
N LEU A 300 -1.37 2.59 -9.14
CA LEU A 300 -2.47 2.29 -8.22
C LEU A 300 -2.33 0.89 -7.61
N ILE A 301 -2.13 -0.13 -8.43
CA ILE A 301 -1.94 -1.52 -7.98
C ILE A 301 -0.76 -1.60 -7.00
N LYS A 302 0.35 -0.91 -7.29
CA LYS A 302 1.52 -0.86 -6.41
C LYS A 302 1.18 -0.28 -5.03
N GLU A 303 0.43 0.81 -4.96
CA GLU A 303 0.11 1.44 -3.67
C GLU A 303 -0.91 0.62 -2.87
N VAL A 304 -1.89 0.00 -3.55
CA VAL A 304 -2.84 -0.92 -2.92
C VAL A 304 -2.11 -2.15 -2.36
N ALA A 305 -1.25 -2.79 -3.16
CA ALA A 305 -0.45 -3.93 -2.71
C ALA A 305 0.48 -3.56 -1.55
N GLY A 306 1.11 -2.38 -1.62
CA GLY A 306 1.93 -1.84 -0.54
C GLY A 306 1.15 -1.67 0.76
N MET A 307 -0.07 -1.14 0.69
CA MET A 307 -0.96 -0.99 1.84
C MET A 307 -1.31 -2.35 2.47
N PHE A 308 -1.66 -3.37 1.66
CA PHE A 308 -1.91 -4.72 2.18
C PHE A 308 -0.68 -5.33 2.88
N ILE A 309 0.50 -5.16 2.29
CA ILE A 309 1.76 -5.67 2.88
C ILE A 309 2.05 -4.99 4.20
N ASP A 310 1.88 -3.67 4.29
CA ASP A 310 2.18 -2.89 5.49
C ASP A 310 1.15 -3.19 6.60
N SER A 311 -0.15 -3.25 6.26
CA SER A 311 -1.20 -3.68 7.21
C SER A 311 -0.96 -5.10 7.73
N TYR A 312 -0.51 -6.03 6.88
CA TYR A 312 -0.19 -7.39 7.34
C TYR A 312 0.97 -7.41 8.36
N LYS A 313 2.00 -6.59 8.15
CA LYS A 313 3.11 -6.48 9.10
C LYS A 313 2.65 -5.89 10.44
N GLU A 314 1.81 -4.86 10.41
CA GLU A 314 1.25 -4.26 11.62
C GLU A 314 0.41 -5.26 12.41
N ILE A 315 -0.46 -6.02 11.73
CA ILE A 315 -1.25 -7.09 12.36
C ILE A 315 -0.32 -8.10 13.05
N ARG A 316 0.74 -8.57 12.37
CA ARG A 316 1.71 -9.50 12.97
C ARG A 316 2.44 -8.91 14.19
N GLN A 317 2.73 -7.61 14.19
CA GLN A 317 3.34 -6.96 15.35
C GLN A 317 2.36 -6.87 16.52
N LEU A 318 1.10 -6.53 16.25
CA LEU A 318 0.05 -6.47 17.27
C LEU A 318 -0.23 -7.86 17.86
N GLU A 319 -0.26 -8.91 17.05
CA GLU A 319 -0.35 -10.30 17.52
C GLU A 319 0.77 -10.62 18.50
N ASN A 320 2.03 -10.36 18.13
CA ASN A 320 3.19 -10.63 19.00
C ASN A 320 3.13 -9.84 20.33
N ILE A 321 2.70 -8.58 20.29
CA ILE A 321 2.55 -7.75 21.49
C ILE A 321 1.42 -8.29 22.37
N THR A 322 0.31 -8.68 21.76
CA THR A 322 -0.85 -9.26 22.47
C THR A 322 -0.47 -10.57 23.14
N ASP A 323 0.22 -11.46 22.43
CA ASP A 323 0.71 -12.73 22.97
C ASP A 323 1.64 -12.50 24.17
N LYS A 324 2.51 -11.50 24.09
CA LYS A 324 3.38 -11.13 25.20
C LYS A 324 2.59 -10.63 26.41
N ILE A 325 1.63 -9.73 26.20
CA ILE A 325 0.79 -9.20 27.29
C ILE A 325 -0.02 -10.32 27.95
N VAL A 326 -0.57 -11.24 27.16
CA VAL A 326 -1.30 -12.41 27.68
C VAL A 326 -0.38 -13.29 28.51
N ALA A 327 0.83 -13.58 28.03
CA ALA A 327 1.81 -14.38 28.77
C ALA A 327 2.24 -13.70 30.09
N ASP A 328 2.50 -12.39 30.04
CA ASP A 328 2.86 -11.59 31.22
C ASP A 328 1.70 -11.56 32.24
N ASN A 329 0.45 -11.44 31.78
CA ASN A 329 -0.72 -11.46 32.64
C ASN A 329 -0.92 -12.83 33.31
N ILE A 330 -0.77 -13.93 32.57
CA ILE A 330 -0.83 -15.29 33.15
C ILE A 330 0.26 -15.48 34.22
N ALA A 331 1.47 -14.95 33.98
CA ALA A 331 2.56 -15.03 34.95
C ALA A 331 2.24 -14.22 36.22
N LEU A 332 1.68 -13.02 36.07
CA LEU A 332 1.23 -12.17 37.19
C LEU A 332 0.09 -12.82 37.98
N GLU A 333 -0.92 -13.38 37.31
CA GLU A 333 -2.00 -14.13 37.96
C GLU A 333 -1.44 -15.28 38.80
N LYS A 334 -0.51 -16.07 38.23
CA LYS A 334 0.14 -17.16 38.97
C LYS A 334 0.90 -16.68 40.19
N GLN A 335 1.60 -15.54 40.10
CA GLN A 335 2.28 -14.93 41.26
C GLN A 335 1.28 -14.45 42.30
N ALA A 336 0.19 -13.79 41.89
CA ALA A 336 -0.87 -13.34 42.80
C ALA A 336 -1.51 -14.54 43.53
N TYR A 337 -1.84 -15.62 42.83
CA TYR A 337 -2.35 -16.85 43.44
C TYR A 337 -1.34 -17.51 44.39
N ALA A 338 -0.05 -17.55 44.02
CA ALA A 338 0.98 -18.09 44.90
C ALA A 338 1.17 -17.26 46.18
N THR A 339 1.09 -15.92 46.07
CA THR A 339 1.19 -15.01 47.23
C THR A 339 -0.05 -15.07 48.11
N GLY A 340 -1.22 -15.35 47.51
CA GLY A 340 -2.48 -15.58 48.20
C GLY A 340 -2.68 -17.01 48.70
N ALA A 341 -1.81 -17.96 48.36
CA ALA A 341 -1.95 -19.36 48.76
C ALA A 341 -1.74 -19.56 50.27
N ASP A 342 -0.96 -18.68 50.91
CA ASP A 342 -0.75 -18.67 52.37
C ASP A 342 -1.85 -17.90 53.12
N LEU A 343 -2.79 -17.25 52.41
CA LEU A 343 -3.97 -16.64 53.03
C LEU A 343 -5.00 -17.74 53.29
N ILE A 344 -5.22 -18.06 54.57
CA ILE A 344 -6.25 -19.01 54.99
C ILE A 344 -7.62 -18.43 54.61
N SER A 345 -8.27 -19.02 53.61
CA SER A 345 -9.64 -18.68 53.24
C SER A 345 -10.62 -19.45 54.13
N TYR A 346 -11.43 -18.73 54.91
CA TYR A 346 -12.47 -19.35 55.74
C TYR A 346 -13.77 -19.47 54.96
N LYS A 347 -14.45 -20.62 55.12
CA LYS A 347 -15.70 -20.94 54.43
C LYS A 347 -16.87 -20.04 54.85
N ASP A 348 -16.78 -19.46 56.05
CA ASP A 348 -17.70 -18.48 56.61
C ASP A 348 -16.97 -17.62 57.66
N SER A 349 -17.58 -16.51 58.07
CA SER A 349 -17.04 -15.62 59.10
C SER A 349 -16.82 -16.34 60.44
N THR A 350 -17.61 -17.38 60.71
CA THR A 350 -17.51 -18.20 61.92
C THR A 350 -16.20 -18.99 61.97
N GLY A 351 -15.71 -19.46 60.83
CA GLY A 351 -14.44 -20.17 60.70
C GLY A 351 -13.25 -19.27 61.05
N TYR A 352 -13.26 -18.02 60.58
CA TYR A 352 -12.23 -17.04 60.91
C TYR A 352 -12.22 -16.71 62.40
N ILE A 353 -13.41 -16.47 62.98
CA ILE A 353 -13.55 -16.20 64.42
C ILE A 353 -13.05 -17.37 65.26
N ARG A 354 -13.29 -18.62 64.83
CA ARG A 354 -12.82 -19.82 65.54
C ARG A 354 -11.30 -19.95 65.55
N GLU A 355 -10.63 -19.60 64.45
CA GLU A 355 -9.17 -19.61 64.42
C GLU A 355 -8.58 -18.51 65.31
N LEU A 356 -9.12 -17.29 65.27
CA LEU A 356 -8.72 -16.22 66.17
C LEU A 356 -8.83 -16.64 67.64
N GLN A 357 -9.94 -17.29 68.01
CA GLN A 357 -10.14 -17.82 69.36
C GLN A 357 -9.14 -18.92 69.73
N GLN A 358 -8.76 -19.78 68.78
CA GLN A 358 -7.75 -20.83 69.02
C GLN A 358 -6.35 -20.25 69.15
N GLN A 359 -6.00 -19.24 68.37
CA GLN A 359 -4.73 -18.53 68.49
C GLN A 359 -4.65 -17.79 69.84
N ASP A 360 -5.73 -17.13 70.25
CA ASP A 360 -5.83 -16.43 71.53
C ASP A 360 -5.72 -17.43 72.71
N LYS A 361 -6.30 -18.62 72.57
CA LYS A 361 -6.14 -19.70 73.56
C LYS A 361 -4.70 -20.22 73.65
N LYS A 362 -4.05 -20.51 72.52
CA LYS A 362 -2.63 -20.92 72.49
C LYS A 362 -1.71 -19.84 73.06
N TYR A 363 -2.03 -18.58 72.82
CA TYR A 363 -1.31 -17.45 73.37
C TYR A 363 -1.48 -17.37 74.90
N ASN A 364 -2.70 -17.52 75.41
CA ASN A 364 -2.96 -17.58 76.85
C ASN A 364 -2.27 -18.78 77.52
N ASP A 365 -2.21 -19.93 76.86
CA ASP A 365 -1.48 -21.11 77.33
C ASP A 365 0.04 -20.83 77.40
N LEU A 366 0.60 -20.12 76.40
CA LEU A 366 1.99 -19.67 76.40
C LEU A 366 2.29 -18.63 77.48
N VAL A 367 1.42 -17.64 77.65
CA VAL A 367 1.54 -16.63 78.72
C VAL A 367 1.49 -17.32 80.08
N SER A 368 0.57 -18.25 80.29
CA SER A 368 0.47 -19.02 81.53
C SER A 368 1.73 -19.85 81.79
N PHE A 369 2.31 -20.45 80.74
CA PHE A 369 3.58 -21.19 80.83
C PHE A 369 4.78 -20.31 81.19
N PHE A 370 4.82 -19.04 80.74
CA PHE A 370 5.89 -18.09 81.06
C PHE A 370 5.64 -17.26 82.34
N GLU A 371 4.41 -17.23 82.85
CA GLU A 371 4.05 -16.60 84.13
C GLU A 371 4.14 -17.59 85.33
N GLU A 372 4.42 -18.88 85.07
CA GLU A 372 4.83 -19.87 86.08
C GLU A 372 6.36 -19.87 86.31
N GLU A 373 6.89 -18.81 86.94
CA GLU A 373 8.14 -18.84 87.74
C GLU A 373 8.04 -17.90 88.96
#